data_AF-A0A4Z0GRE2-F1
#
_entry.id   AF-A0A4Z0GRE2-F1
#
_cell.length_a   1.000
_cell.length_b   1.000
_cell.length_c   1.000
_cell.angle_alpha   90.00
_cell.angle_beta   90.00
_cell.angle_gamma   90.00
#
_symmetry.space_group_name_H-M   'P 1'
#
loop_
_entity.id
_entity.type
_entity.pdbx_description
1 polymer ?
#
loop_
_entity_poly.entity_id
_entity_poly.type
_entity_poly.pdbx_seq_one_letter_code
_entity_poly.pdbx_strand_id
1 'polypeptide(L)'
;MTSVPVVYPDIPQVKETPKNAHFYMSARLDNTRINRDVSRLVDEIISRLASIDGSDVEISLDVNATVKKGIPQNTVRTVSENCRTLKVTDFGFDE
;
A
#
# COMPACT_ATOMS: atom_id res chain seq x y z
N MET A 1 -63.91 -15.11 -1.27
CA MET A 1 -62.65 -15.32 -0.53
C MET A 1 -61.80 -14.08 -0.75
N THR A 2 -61.90 -13.11 0.15
CA THR A 2 -61.25 -11.80 -0.01
C THR A 2 -59.83 -11.90 0.54
N SER A 3 -58.81 -11.74 -0.31
CA SER A 3 -57.41 -11.72 0.10
C SER A 3 -57.13 -10.42 0.86
N VAL A 4 -56.66 -10.54 2.10
CA VAL A 4 -56.19 -9.40 2.91
C VAL A 4 -54.80 -9.00 2.41
N PRO A 5 -54.52 -7.71 2.13
CA PRO A 5 -53.17 -7.28 1.78
C PRO A 5 -52.26 -7.35 3.01
N VAL A 6 -51.17 -8.12 2.90
CA VAL A 6 -50.13 -8.16 3.92
C VAL A 6 -49.33 -6.86 3.81
N VAL A 7 -49.53 -5.96 4.77
CA VAL A 7 -48.69 -4.76 4.93
C VAL A 7 -47.44 -5.19 5.69
N TYR A 8 -46.31 -5.29 5.00
CA TYR A 8 -45.03 -5.51 5.65
C TYR A 8 -44.60 -4.20 6.34
N PRO A 9 -44.28 -4.21 7.64
CA PRO A 9 -43.71 -3.03 8.28
C PRO A 9 -42.36 -2.72 7.63
N ASP A 10 -42.08 -1.44 7.43
CA ASP A 10 -40.79 -0.96 6.94
C ASP A 10 -39.71 -1.37 7.94
N ILE A 11 -38.94 -2.41 7.59
CA ILE A 11 -37.83 -2.87 8.42
C ILE A 11 -36.78 -1.76 8.33
N PRO A 12 -36.38 -1.12 9.43
CA PRO A 12 -35.35 -0.09 9.37
C PRO A 12 -34.10 -0.69 8.73
N GLN A 13 -33.75 -0.16 7.55
CA GLN A 13 -32.51 -0.46 6.85
C GLN A 13 -31.36 -0.05 7.78
N VAL A 14 -30.81 -1.01 8.52
CA VAL A 14 -29.61 -0.81 9.33
C VAL A 14 -28.54 -0.37 8.35
N LYS A 15 -28.20 0.93 8.34
CA LYS A 15 -27.04 1.44 7.61
C LYS A 15 -25.84 0.70 8.18
N GLU A 16 -25.37 -0.32 7.47
CA GLU A 16 -24.19 -1.07 7.87
C GLU A 16 -23.02 -0.08 7.93
N THR A 17 -22.54 0.18 9.13
CA THR A 17 -21.31 0.95 9.34
C THR A 17 -20.19 0.17 8.65
N PRO A 18 -19.39 0.78 7.76
CA PRO A 18 -18.31 0.08 7.08
C PRO A 18 -17.35 -0.46 8.13
N LYS A 19 -17.34 -1.79 8.29
CA LYS A 19 -16.43 -2.47 9.21
C LYS A 19 -15.07 -2.57 8.52
N ASN A 20 -14.11 -1.77 8.98
CA ASN A 20 -12.70 -1.79 8.57
C ASN A 20 -12.43 -1.49 7.08
N ALA A 21 -12.95 -0.37 6.58
CA ALA A 21 -12.77 0.02 5.17
C ALA A 21 -11.39 0.57 4.80
N HIS A 22 -10.48 0.79 5.75
CA HIS A 22 -9.14 1.32 5.49
C HIS A 22 -8.09 0.50 6.24
N PHE A 23 -7.04 0.10 5.52
CA PHE A 23 -5.88 -0.60 6.04
C PHE A 23 -4.62 0.23 5.83
N TYR A 24 -3.73 0.24 6.81
CA TYR A 24 -2.41 0.86 6.71
C TYR A 24 -1.37 -0.06 7.37
N MET A 25 -0.17 -0.13 6.80
CA MET A 25 0.95 -0.83 7.42
C MET A 25 2.27 -0.09 7.20
N SER A 26 3.17 -0.24 8.16
CA SER A 26 4.58 0.14 8.01
C SER A 26 5.42 -0.94 8.68
N ALA A 27 6.47 -1.41 8.00
CA ALA A 27 7.36 -2.43 8.50
C ALA A 27 8.81 -1.99 8.27
N ARG A 28 9.67 -2.22 9.27
CA ARG A 28 11.12 -2.08 9.07
C ARG A 28 11.64 -3.32 8.37
N LEU A 29 12.21 -3.12 7.19
CA LEU A 29 12.81 -4.20 6.39
C LEU A 29 14.31 -4.30 6.68
N ASP A 30 14.82 -5.53 6.74
CA ASP A 30 16.25 -5.79 6.82
C ASP A 30 16.89 -5.59 5.44
N ASN A 31 17.79 -4.60 5.32
CA ASN A 31 18.44 -4.28 4.04
C ASN A 31 19.24 -5.47 3.47
N THR A 32 19.73 -6.39 4.31
CA THR A 32 20.45 -7.58 3.83
C THR A 32 19.54 -8.65 3.21
N ARG A 33 18.23 -8.58 3.47
CA ARG A 33 17.23 -9.59 3.08
C ARG A 33 15.94 -8.98 2.53
N ILE A 34 16.03 -7.74 2.02
CA ILE A 34 14.87 -6.93 1.64
C ILE A 34 13.92 -7.64 0.67
N ASN A 35 14.46 -8.33 -0.34
CA ASN A 35 13.67 -9.05 -1.33
C ASN A 35 12.77 -10.11 -0.67
N ARG A 36 13.32 -10.91 0.25
CA ARG A 36 12.57 -11.97 0.93
C ARG A 36 11.48 -11.39 1.83
N ASP A 37 11.81 -10.32 2.57
CA ASP A 37 10.87 -9.72 3.51
C ASP A 37 9.72 -9.03 2.75
N VAL A 38 10.00 -8.34 1.63
CA VAL A 38 8.97 -7.80 0.72
C VAL A 38 8.12 -8.90 0.11
N SER A 39 8.71 -10.00 -0.38
CA SER A 39 7.93 -11.12 -0.94
C SER A 39 6.93 -11.67 0.07
N ARG A 40 7.33 -11.82 1.34
CA ARG A 40 6.42 -12.28 2.39
C ARG A 40 5.27 -11.30 2.64
N LEU A 41 5.53 -10.01 2.66
CA LEU A 41 4.47 -8.99 2.79
C LEU A 41 3.50 -9.03 1.60
N VAL A 42 4.04 -9.26 0.40
CA VAL A 42 3.23 -9.42 -0.82
C VAL A 42 2.31 -10.62 -0.70
N ASP A 43 2.84 -11.79 -0.35
CA ASP A 43 2.09 -13.04 -0.33
C ASP A 43 1.07 -13.08 0.82
N GLU A 44 1.48 -12.65 2.02
CA GLU A 44 0.68 -12.85 3.23
C GLU A 44 -0.34 -11.75 3.47
N ILE A 45 -0.04 -10.50 3.09
CA ILE A 45 -0.86 -9.34 3.44
C ILE A 45 -1.44 -8.68 2.18
N ILE A 46 -0.57 -8.18 1.29
CA ILE A 46 -1.00 -7.37 0.14
C ILE A 46 -1.91 -8.19 -0.78
N SER A 47 -1.55 -9.44 -1.08
CA SER A 47 -2.36 -10.33 -1.94
C SER A 47 -3.73 -10.64 -1.34
N ARG A 48 -3.86 -10.66 0.00
CA ARG A 48 -5.16 -10.86 0.67
C ARG A 48 -6.04 -9.62 0.61
N LEU A 49 -5.45 -8.43 0.62
CA LEU A 49 -6.18 -7.18 0.50
C LEU A 49 -6.63 -6.97 -0.95
N ALA A 50 -5.72 -7.19 -1.90
CA ALA A 50 -5.98 -7.03 -3.33
C ALA A 50 -7.01 -8.04 -3.89
N SER A 51 -7.27 -9.14 -3.18
CA SER A 51 -8.29 -10.12 -3.58
C SER A 51 -9.70 -9.77 -3.07
N ILE A 52 -9.87 -8.70 -2.30
CA ILE A 52 -11.18 -8.22 -1.85
C ILE A 52 -11.83 -7.42 -2.98
N ASP A 53 -13.06 -7.78 -3.34
CA ASP A 53 -13.84 -7.08 -4.37
C ASP A 53 -13.96 -5.59 -4.05
N GLY A 54 -13.58 -4.75 -5.01
CA GLY A 54 -13.61 -3.29 -4.87
C GLY A 54 -12.47 -2.71 -4.03
N SER A 55 -11.45 -3.50 -3.66
CA SER A 55 -10.24 -2.97 -3.03
C SER A 55 -9.42 -2.14 -4.01
N ASP A 56 -8.90 -1.02 -3.51
CA ASP A 56 -7.88 -0.22 -4.16
C ASP A 56 -6.63 -0.26 -3.28
N VAL A 57 -5.59 -0.95 -3.75
CA VAL A 57 -4.37 -1.20 -2.97
C VAL A 57 -3.24 -0.40 -3.59
N GLU A 58 -2.88 0.70 -2.92
CA GLU A 58 -1.69 1.48 -3.23
C GLU A 58 -0.49 0.96 -2.44
N ILE A 59 0.67 0.85 -3.09
CA ILE A 59 1.92 0.40 -2.49
C ILE A 59 3.01 1.42 -2.82
N SER A 60 3.65 1.94 -1.79
CA SER A 60 4.76 2.89 -1.91
C SER A 60 6.02 2.33 -1.26
N LEU A 61 7.17 2.58 -1.89
CA LEU A 61 8.50 2.25 -1.35
C LEU A 61 9.27 3.54 -1.10
N ASP A 62 9.44 3.87 0.18
CA ASP A 62 10.27 5.00 0.61
C ASP A 62 11.67 4.53 0.99
N VAL A 63 12.71 5.15 0.43
CA VAL A 63 14.11 4.88 0.75
C VAL A 63 14.74 6.13 1.33
N ASN A 64 15.16 6.06 2.59
CA ASN A 64 15.92 7.11 3.25
C ASN A 64 17.32 6.59 3.61
N ALA A 65 18.35 7.29 3.16
CA ALA A 65 19.74 6.92 3.41
C ALA A 65 20.52 8.13 3.95
N THR A 66 20.97 8.03 5.20
CA THR A 66 21.84 9.05 5.81
C THR A 66 23.30 8.64 5.69
N VAL A 67 24.10 9.44 4.98
CA VAL A 67 25.55 9.21 4.82
C VAL A 67 26.32 10.37 5.44
N LYS A 68 26.89 10.16 6.63
CA LYS A 68 27.55 11.21 7.44
C LYS A 68 28.66 11.98 6.71
N LYS A 69 29.30 11.38 5.70
CA LYS A 69 30.39 12.00 4.92
C LYS A 69 29.94 12.53 3.56
N GLY A 70 28.63 12.57 3.31
CA GLY A 70 28.06 12.82 2.00
C GLY A 70 28.09 11.60 1.09
N ILE A 71 27.21 11.60 0.09
CA ILE A 71 27.16 10.58 -0.94
C ILE A 71 28.18 10.96 -2.05
N PRO A 72 29.11 10.06 -2.43
CA PRO A 72 30.08 10.34 -3.48
C PRO A 72 29.41 10.73 -4.82
N GLN A 73 30.00 11.69 -5.54
CA GLN A 73 29.42 12.22 -6.78
C GLN A 73 29.16 11.13 -7.85
N ASN A 74 30.04 10.13 -7.97
CA ASN A 74 29.83 9.00 -8.87
C ASN A 74 28.60 8.16 -8.47
N THR A 75 28.36 7.97 -7.18
CA THR A 75 27.17 7.29 -6.66
C THR A 75 25.91 8.12 -6.93
N VAL A 76 25.93 9.44 -6.66
CA VAL A 76 24.80 10.34 -6.97
C VAL A 76 24.42 10.24 -8.45
N ARG A 77 25.42 10.29 -9.35
CA ARG A 77 25.20 10.16 -10.79
C ARG A 77 24.57 8.81 -11.14
N THR A 78 25.16 7.71 -10.66
CA THR A 78 24.71 6.35 -10.95
C THR A 78 23.27 6.12 -10.48
N VAL A 79 22.96 6.52 -9.23
CA VAL A 79 21.62 6.35 -8.67
C VAL A 79 20.60 7.22 -9.42
N SER A 80 20.96 8.46 -9.76
CA SER A 80 20.07 9.33 -10.56
C SER A 80 19.77 8.77 -11.96
N GLU A 81 20.76 8.17 -12.63
CA GLU A 81 20.59 7.50 -13.92
C GLU A 81 19.68 6.26 -13.80
N ASN A 82 19.84 5.49 -12.72
CA ASN A 82 18.97 4.35 -12.42
C ASN A 82 17.53 4.79 -12.14
N CYS A 83 17.30 5.81 -11.31
CA CYS A 83 15.97 6.34 -11.04
C CYS A 83 15.24 6.73 -12.34
N ARG A 84 15.92 7.44 -13.25
CA ARG A 84 15.36 7.79 -14.56
C ARG A 84 15.05 6.56 -15.40
N THR A 85 15.97 5.60 -15.47
CA THR A 85 15.80 4.36 -16.25
C THR A 85 14.63 3.52 -15.73
N LEU A 86 14.49 3.44 -14.42
CA LEU A 86 13.44 2.68 -13.72
C LEU A 86 12.15 3.49 -13.52
N LYS A 87 12.07 4.71 -14.07
CA LYS A 87 10.92 5.62 -14.01
C LYS A 87 10.50 5.96 -12.57
N VAL A 88 11.46 6.03 -11.65
CA VAL A 88 11.25 6.64 -10.33
C VAL A 88 11.19 8.15 -10.54
N THR A 89 10.03 8.76 -10.34
CA THR A 89 9.79 10.18 -10.65
C THR A 89 9.98 11.11 -9.46
N ASP A 90 9.88 10.59 -8.23
CA ASP A 90 10.04 11.35 -6.99
C ASP A 90 11.30 10.87 -6.26
N PHE A 91 12.41 11.56 -6.47
CA PHE A 91 13.69 11.29 -5.81
C PHE A 91 14.55 12.55 -5.76
N GLY A 92 15.45 12.62 -4.77
CA GLY A 92 16.34 13.75 -4.57
C GLY A 92 17.56 13.42 -3.71
N PHE A 93 18.51 14.35 -3.67
CA PHE A 93 19.66 14.34 -2.76
C PHE A 93 19.70 15.70 -2.07
N ASP A 94 19.67 15.70 -0.74
CA ASP A 94 19.68 16.89 0.11
C ASP A 94 20.83 16.86 1.14
N GLU A 95 21.01 17.98 1.83
CA GLU A 95 22.01 18.18 2.91
C GLU A 95 21.44 17.84 4.30
#